data_AF-A0A951CZK8-F1
#
_entry.id   AF-A0A951CZK8-F1
#
_cell.length_a   1.000
_cell.length_b   1.000
_cell.length_c   1.000
_cell.angle_alpha   90.00
_cell.angle_beta   90.00
_cell.angle_gamma   90.00
#
_symmetry.space_group_name_H-M   'P 1'
#
loop_
_entity.id
_entity.type
_entity.pdbx_description
1 polymer ?
#
loop_
_entity_poly.entity_id
_entity_poly.type
_entity_poly.pdbx_seq_one_letter_code
_entity_poly.pdbx_strand_id
1 'polypeptide(L)'
;MKRRDLPIPEQGRWLASVLTGHYNYYAVPDNSPALRGFRERIIRHWRRALSRRSQKGHMTWERTRRYAKRWLPQPRILHPWPDARFDARSQPKAGAQ
;
A
#
# COMPACT_ATOMS: atom_id res chain seq x y z
N MET A 1 -14.11 13.44 -8.95
CA MET A 1 -13.33 12.30 -8.40
C MET A 1 -14.30 11.25 -7.82
N LYS A 2 -14.64 10.20 -8.58
CA LYS A 2 -15.70 9.22 -8.23
C LYS A 2 -15.50 8.42 -6.93
N ARG A 3 -14.29 8.33 -6.39
CA ARG A 3 -13.99 7.47 -5.21
C ARG A 3 -14.14 8.17 -3.85
N ARG A 4 -14.26 9.50 -3.83
CA ARG A 4 -14.36 10.28 -2.57
C ARG A 4 -15.69 10.04 -1.86
N ASP A 5 -16.74 9.73 -2.61
CA ASP A 5 -18.10 9.61 -2.08
C ASP A 5 -18.43 8.22 -1.57
N LEU A 6 -17.57 7.24 -1.86
CA LEU A 6 -17.70 5.86 -1.41
C LEU A 6 -17.68 5.75 0.13
N PRO A 7 -18.32 4.73 0.71
CA PRO A 7 -18.16 4.38 2.12
C PRO A 7 -16.70 4.19 2.53
N ILE A 8 -16.37 4.51 3.79
CA ILE A 8 -15.00 4.38 4.33
C ILE A 8 -14.40 2.97 4.11
N PRO A 9 -15.13 1.86 4.30
CA PRO A 9 -14.60 0.52 4.03
C PRO A 9 -14.14 0.32 2.58
N GLU A 10 -14.88 0.85 1.60
CA GLU A 10 -14.55 0.73 0.18
C GLU A 10 -13.32 1.56 -0.18
N GLN A 11 -13.24 2.79 0.34
CA GLN A 11 -12.03 3.60 0.21
C GLN A 11 -10.81 2.88 0.81
N GLY A 12 -10.98 2.28 1.99
CA GLY A 12 -9.93 1.53 2.68
C GLY A 12 -9.45 0.32 1.87
N ARG A 13 -10.36 -0.50 1.35
CA ARG A 13 -10.02 -1.65 0.49
C ARG A 13 -9.27 -1.24 -0.77
N TRP A 14 -9.71 -0.15 -1.41
CA TRP A 14 -9.03 0.37 -2.58
C TRP A 14 -7.61 0.89 -2.26
N LEU A 15 -7.44 1.62 -1.15
CA LEU A 15 -6.12 2.06 -0.71
C LEU A 15 -5.21 0.87 -0.34
N ALA A 16 -5.79 -0.21 0.20
CA ALA A 16 -5.06 -1.44 0.46
C ALA A 16 -4.51 -2.07 -0.82
N SER A 17 -5.28 -2.09 -1.91
CA SER A 17 -4.79 -2.61 -3.20
C SER A 17 -3.67 -1.76 -3.78
N VAL A 18 -3.73 -0.44 -3.62
CA VAL A 18 -2.64 0.48 -4.01
C VAL A 18 -1.36 0.19 -3.22
N LEU A 19 -1.46 0.07 -1.90
CA LEU A 19 -0.31 -0.27 -1.05
C LEU A 19 0.27 -1.64 -1.39
N THR A 20 -0.60 -2.62 -1.62
CA THR A 20 -0.19 -3.98 -1.99
C THR A 20 0.59 -3.98 -3.30
N GLY A 21 0.09 -3.30 -4.33
CA GLY A 21 0.81 -3.16 -5.60
C GLY A 21 2.17 -2.47 -5.44
N HIS A 22 2.24 -1.42 -4.63
CA HIS A 22 3.50 -0.75 -4.33
C HIS A 22 4.50 -1.67 -3.60
N TYR A 23 4.03 -2.42 -2.60
CA TYR A 23 4.88 -3.35 -1.85
C TYR A 23 5.38 -4.49 -2.73
N ASN A 24 4.53 -5.06 -3.59
CA ASN A 24 4.92 -6.11 -4.53
C ASN A 24 6.07 -5.71 -5.48
N TYR A 25 6.29 -4.42 -5.69
CA TYR A 25 7.40 -3.92 -6.50
C TYR A 25 8.60 -3.52 -5.63
N TYR A 26 8.36 -2.69 -4.61
CA TYR A 26 9.44 -2.00 -3.87
C TYR A 26 9.87 -2.68 -2.57
N ALA A 27 9.23 -3.77 -2.12
CA ALA A 27 9.55 -4.42 -0.86
C ALA A 27 10.79 -5.33 -0.93
N VAL A 28 11.92 -4.75 -1.29
CA VAL A 28 13.27 -5.33 -1.29
C VAL A 28 14.02 -4.94 0.00
N PRO A 29 15.15 -5.61 0.34
CA PRO A 29 15.92 -5.27 1.53
C PRO A 29 16.32 -3.78 1.58
N ASP A 30 16.52 -3.26 2.78
CA ASP A 30 16.85 -1.85 3.10
C ASP A 30 15.84 -0.77 2.67
N ASN A 31 14.77 -1.12 1.93
CA ASN A 31 13.77 -0.14 1.49
C ASN A 31 12.63 0.10 2.50
N SER A 32 12.68 -0.52 3.68
CA SER A 32 11.64 -0.39 4.72
C SER A 32 11.26 1.05 5.10
N PRO A 33 12.21 2.01 5.25
CA PRO A 33 11.88 3.40 5.55
C PRO A 33 11.01 4.06 4.46
N ALA A 34 11.31 3.82 3.19
CA ALA A 34 10.55 4.38 2.08
C ALA A 34 9.13 3.79 2.01
N LEU A 35 8.97 2.48 2.22
CA LEU A 35 7.66 1.81 2.26
C LEU A 35 6.77 2.38 3.38
N ARG A 36 7.37 2.63 4.56
CA ARG A 36 6.68 3.27 5.69
C ARG A 36 6.30 4.71 5.35
N GLY A 37 7.21 5.47 4.76
CA GLY A 37 6.96 6.85 4.31
C GLY A 37 5.81 6.94 3.30
N PHE A 38 5.76 6.02 2.33
CA PHE A 38 4.68 5.95 1.35
C PHE A 38 3.33 5.68 2.01
N ARG A 39 3.28 4.71 2.94
CA ARG A 39 2.08 4.40 3.72
C ARG A 39 1.57 5.60 4.51
N GLU A 40 2.46 6.31 5.22
CA GLU A 40 2.10 7.49 6.00
C GLU A 40 1.59 8.63 5.11
N ARG A 41 2.17 8.83 3.92
CA ARG A 41 1.67 9.81 2.95
C ARG A 41 0.25 9.47 2.49
N ILE A 42 -0.04 8.20 2.19
CA ILE A 42 -1.39 7.76 1.86
C ILE A 42 -2.37 8.04 2.99
N ILE A 43 -2.04 7.70 4.24
CA ILE A 43 -2.90 7.94 5.40
C ILE A 43 -3.18 9.44 5.58
N ARG A 44 -2.17 10.29 5.44
CA ARG A 44 -2.32 11.76 5.52
C ARG A 44 -3.26 12.30 4.45
N HIS A 45 -3.13 11.82 3.21
CA HIS A 45 -4.01 12.23 2.10
C HIS A 45 -5.44 11.74 2.31
N TRP A 46 -5.61 10.50 2.77
CA TRP A 46 -6.92 9.94 3.06
C TRP A 46 -7.63 10.71 4.16
N ARG A 47 -6.93 11.04 5.25
CA ARG A 47 -7.44 11.93 6.30
C ARG A 47 -7.93 13.25 5.74
N ARG A 48 -7.12 13.93 4.92
CA ARG A 48 -7.48 15.22 4.31
C ARG A 48 -8.71 15.08 3.40
N ALA A 49 -8.84 13.98 2.65
CA ALA A 49 -10.02 13.68 1.84
C ALA A 49 -11.27 13.48 2.72
N LEU A 50 -11.17 12.72 3.80
CA LEU A 50 -12.26 12.46 4.74
C LEU A 50 -12.69 13.72 5.49
N SER A 51 -11.74 14.55 5.96
CA SER A 51 -12.05 15.84 6.59
C SER A 51 -12.85 16.75 5.66
N ARG A 52 -12.52 16.78 4.37
CA ARG A 52 -13.26 17.57 3.38
C ARG A 52 -14.65 17.03 3.07
N ARG A 53 -14.95 15.77 3.39
CA ARG A 53 -16.26 15.13 3.15
C ARG A 53 -17.23 15.34 4.31
N SER A 54 -16.71 15.42 5.53
CA SER A 54 -17.55 15.51 6.74
C SER A 54 -18.11 16.92 6.93
N GLN A 55 -19.44 17.07 6.86
CA GLN A 55 -20.13 18.32 7.25
C GLN A 55 -20.18 18.52 8.78
N LYS A 56 -20.09 17.45 9.58
CA LYS A 56 -20.35 17.45 11.03
C LYS A 56 -19.10 17.40 11.93
N GLY A 57 -17.90 17.51 11.36
CA GLY A 57 -16.69 17.59 12.18
C GLY A 57 -15.43 17.05 11.52
N HIS A 58 -14.32 17.66 11.91
CA HIS A 58 -12.97 17.37 11.47
C HIS A 58 -12.56 15.91 11.70
N MET A 59 -12.01 15.24 10.68
CA MET A 59 -11.48 13.87 10.84
C MET A 59 -10.22 13.91 11.72
N THR A 60 -10.30 13.33 12.91
CA THR A 60 -9.15 13.28 13.83
C THR A 60 -8.11 12.28 13.35
N TRP A 61 -6.86 12.50 13.76
CA TRP A 61 -5.79 11.54 13.52
C TRP A 61 -6.08 10.18 14.16
N GLU A 62 -6.68 10.16 15.35
CA GLU A 62 -7.04 8.94 16.05
C GLU A 62 -8.03 8.07 15.26
N ARG A 63 -9.14 8.66 14.76
CA ARG A 63 -10.11 7.93 13.93
C ARG A 63 -9.49 7.45 12.63
N THR A 64 -8.67 8.29 11.98
CA THR A 64 -7.93 7.90 10.78
C THR A 64 -7.00 6.71 11.05
N ARG A 65 -6.26 6.72 12.16
CA ARG A 65 -5.36 5.62 12.55
C ARG A 65 -6.13 4.32 12.81
N ARG A 66 -7.31 4.39 13.43
CA ARG A 66 -8.20 3.22 13.59
C ARG A 66 -8.60 2.63 12.22
N TYR A 67 -8.98 3.47 11.26
CA TYR A 67 -9.28 3.01 9.90
C TYR A 67 -8.05 2.45 9.18
N ALA A 68 -6.90 3.14 9.28
CA ALA A 68 -5.66 2.69 8.67
C ALA A 68 -5.21 1.33 9.23
N LYS A 69 -5.32 1.13 10.55
CA LYS A 69 -5.03 -0.16 11.20
C LYS A 69 -5.96 -1.27 10.71
N ARG A 70 -7.24 -0.96 10.47
CA ARG A 70 -8.23 -1.95 10.01
C ARG A 70 -8.07 -2.33 8.55
N TRP A 71 -7.72 -1.38 7.69
CA TRP A 71 -7.84 -1.58 6.24
C TRP A 71 -6.50 -1.58 5.48
N LEU A 72 -5.45 -0.95 6.00
CA LEU A 72 -4.22 -0.74 5.24
C LEU A 72 -3.11 -1.71 5.69
N PRO A 73 -2.47 -2.45 4.77
CA PRO A 73 -1.39 -3.36 5.11
C PRO A 73 -0.21 -2.60 5.72
N GLN A 74 0.54 -3.29 6.58
CA GLN A 74 1.82 -2.81 7.07
C GLN A 74 2.92 -3.13 6.06
N PRO A 75 3.93 -2.26 5.90
CA PRO A 75 5.07 -2.56 5.05
C PRO A 75 5.84 -3.74 5.64
N ARG A 76 6.15 -4.73 4.80
CA ARG A 76 7.03 -5.86 5.09
C ARG A 76 7.94 -6.05 3.89
N ILE A 77 9.17 -6.49 4.10
CA ILE A 77 10.04 -6.92 3.00
C ILE A 77 9.45 -8.22 2.44
N LEU A 78 9.18 -8.24 1.13
CA LEU A 78 8.53 -9.36 0.43
C LEU A 78 9.49 -10.08 -0.52
N HIS A 79 10.58 -9.44 -0.92
CA HIS A 79 11.45 -9.92 -1.98
C HIS A 79 12.92 -9.89 -1.57
N PRO A 80 13.75 -10.78 -2.14
CA PRO A 80 15.20 -10.63 -2.12
C PRO A 80 15.62 -9.42 -2.96
N TRP A 81 16.92 -9.11 -2.98
CA TRP A 81 17.48 -8.06 -3.82
C TRP A 81 17.06 -8.21 -5.30
N PRO A 82 16.91 -7.10 -6.05
CA PRO A 82 16.49 -7.11 -7.45
C PRO A 82 17.33 -8.07 -8.31
N ASP A 83 18.64 -8.10 -8.11
CA ASP A 83 19.55 -8.97 -8.88
C ASP A 83 19.22 -10.44 -8.70
N ALA A 84 18.81 -10.87 -7.50
CA ALA A 84 18.36 -12.23 -7.24
C ALA A 84 16.90 -12.48 -7.66
N ARG A 85 16.05 -11.45 -7.61
CA ARG A 85 14.64 -11.53 -8.01
C ARG A 85 14.47 -11.66 -9.52
N PHE A 86 15.31 -10.96 -10.28
CA PHE A 86 15.28 -10.92 -11.74
C PHE A 86 16.44 -11.69 -12.37
N ASP A 87 17.18 -12.48 -11.58
CA ASP A 87 18.19 -13.41 -12.09
C ASP A 87 17.51 -14.38 -13.06
N ALA A 88 17.64 -14.12 -14.35
CA ALA A 88 17.14 -14.98 -15.41
C ALA A 88 18.08 -16.17 -15.55
N ARG A 89 18.11 -17.04 -14.54
CA ARG A 89 18.59 -18.41 -14.73
C ARG A 89 17.58 -19.11 -15.63
N SER A 90 17.76 -18.91 -16.92
CA SER A 90 17.17 -19.70 -17.98
C SER A 90 17.54 -21.15 -17.68
N GLN A 91 16.66 -21.92 -17.04
CA GLN A 91 16.85 -23.36 -17.01
C GLN A 91 16.88 -23.82 -18.47
N PRO A 92 17.94 -24.51 -18.94
CA PRO A 92 17.87 -25.12 -20.26
C PRO A 92 16.67 -26.05 -20.24
N LYS A 93 15.76 -25.88 -21.19
CA LYS A 93 14.62 -26.78 -21.38
C LYS A 93 15.19 -28.19 -21.57
N ALA A 94 15.14 -29.01 -20.52
CA ALA A 94 15.40 -30.44 -20.63
C ALA A 94 14.24 -31.04 -21.42
N GLY A 95 14.50 -31.44 -22.67
CA GLY A 95 13.50 -32.13 -23.48
C GLY A 95 13.74 -32.02 -24.97
N ALA A 96 14.77 -32.71 -25.46
CA ALA A 96 14.83 -33.19 -26.83
C ALA A 96 15.54 -34.55 -26.81
N GLN A 97 14.76 -35.61 -26.61
CA GLN A 97 15.03 -37.00 -26.97
C GLN A 97 13.71 -37.59 -27.43
#